data_AF-A0A7W0WHG9-F1
#
_entry.id   AF-A0A7W0WHG9-F1
#
_cell.length_a   1.000
_cell.length_b   1.000
_cell.length_c   1.000
_cell.angle_alpha   90.00
_cell.angle_beta   90.00
_cell.angle_gamma   90.00
#
_symmetry.space_group_name_H-M   'P 1'
#
loop_
_entity.id
_entity.type
_entity.pdbx_description
1 polymer ?
#
loop_
_entity_poly.entity_id
_entity_poly.type
_entity_poly.pdbx_seq_one_letter_code
_entity_poly.pdbx_strand_id
1 'polypeptide(L)' 'MANYKYRVEITYSEGDEGYVARVPELGCSAWGETVEVATHEVQVSIEAHLQALRKLGRPIPEPHVATSA' A
#
# COMPACT_ATOMS: atom_id res chain seq x y z
N MET A 1 12.69 8.67 13.11
CA MET A 1 11.46 8.20 12.43
C MET A 1 11.88 7.08 11.51
N ALA A 2 11.28 5.89 11.64
CA ALA A 2 11.58 4.78 10.74
C ALA A 2 11.10 5.12 9.32
N ASN A 3 12.00 4.97 8.34
CA ASN A 3 11.73 5.20 6.92
C ASN A 3 11.28 3.88 6.30
N TYR A 4 9.98 3.61 6.29
CA TYR A 4 9.43 2.39 5.71
C TYR A 4 9.25 2.54 4.20
N LYS A 5 9.78 1.61 3.41
CA LYS A 5 9.63 1.57 1.96
C LYS A 5 8.95 0.27 1.55
N TYR A 6 7.63 0.31 1.40
CA TYR A 6 6.83 -0.84 0.96
C TYR A 6 6.76 -0.92 -0.56
N ARG A 7 6.65 -2.14 -1.08
CA ARG A 7 6.33 -2.37 -2.50
C ARG A 7 4.85 -2.09 -2.72
N VAL A 8 4.55 -1.35 -3.78
CA VAL A 8 3.18 -1.16 -4.26
C VAL A 8 3.04 -1.94 -5.57
N GLU A 9 2.09 -2.86 -5.61
CA GLU A 9 1.73 -3.62 -6.81
C GLU A 9 0.49 -2.98 -7.42
N ILE A 10 0.58 -2.55 -8.69
CA ILE A 10 -0.53 -1.89 -9.39
C ILE A 10 -0.94 -2.75 -10.58
N THR A 11 -2.22 -3.08 -10.64
CA THR A 11 -2.82 -3.90 -11.71
C THR A 11 -4.09 -3.26 -12.21
N TYR A 12 -4.32 -3.25 -13.52
CA TYR A 12 -5.62 -2.90 -14.06
C TYR A 12 -6.63 -4.02 -13.76
N SER A 13 -7.83 -3.63 -13.34
CA SER A 13 -8.96 -4.49 -13.03
C SER A 13 -10.09 -4.18 -14.01
N GLU A 14 -10.43 -5.14 -14.86
CA GLU A 14 -11.58 -5.00 -15.77
C GLU A 14 -12.90 -4.90 -15.01
N GLY A 15 -13.01 -5.53 -13.84
CA GLY A 15 -14.23 -5.49 -13.02
C GLY A 15 -14.45 -4.16 -12.32
N ASP A 16 -13.38 -3.43 -12.01
CA ASP A 16 -13.44 -2.10 -11.40
C ASP A 16 -13.18 -0.98 -12.42
N GLU A 17 -13.03 -1.32 -13.70
CA GLU A 17 -12.69 -0.41 -14.80
C GLU A 17 -11.57 0.59 -14.47
N GLY A 18 -10.54 0.13 -13.75
CA GLY A 18 -9.49 1.00 -13.23
C GLY A 18 -8.32 0.25 -12.62
N TYR A 19 -7.39 0.97 -12.03
CA TYR A 19 -6.18 0.43 -11.43
C TYR A 19 -6.38 0.15 -9.95
N VAL A 20 -5.99 -1.03 -9.51
CA VAL A 20 -5.94 -1.43 -8.10
C VAL A 20 -4.48 -1.47 -7.66
N ALA A 21 -4.14 -0.65 -6.69
CA ALA A 21 -2.85 -0.63 -6.01
C ALA A 21 -2.93 -1.42 -4.71
N ARG A 22 -1.95 -2.28 -4.44
CA ARG A 22 -1.91 -3.16 -3.26
C ARG A 22 -0.55 -3.11 -2.59
N VAL A 23 -0.56 -3.15 -1.26
CA VAL A 23 0.60 -3.35 -0.38
C VAL A 23 0.30 -4.54 0.52
N PRO A 24 0.64 -5.76 0.06
CA PRO A 24 0.34 -6.99 0.78
C PRO A 24 0.82 -6.99 2.23
N GLU A 25 2.00 -6.43 2.49
CA GLU A 25 2.62 -6.38 3.82
C GLU A 25 1.81 -5.61 4.86
N LEU A 26 1.09 -4.57 4.42
CA LEU A 26 0.25 -3.75 5.28
C LEU A 26 -1.23 -4.13 5.19
N GLY A 27 -1.59 -5.06 4.29
CA GLY A 27 -2.99 -5.32 3.94
C GLY A 27 -3.70 -4.08 3.38
N CYS A 28 -2.95 -3.11 2.87
CA CYS A 28 -3.50 -1.88 2.29
C CYS A 28 -3.78 -2.11 0.81
N SER A 29 -4.90 -1.59 0.34
CA SER A 29 -5.21 -1.50 -1.08
C SER A 29 -6.00 -0.25 -1.36
N ALA A 30 -5.89 0.25 -2.58
CA ALA A 30 -6.70 1.34 -3.09
C ALA A 30 -6.98 1.15 -4.57
N TRP A 31 -8.02 1.84 -5.06
CA TRP A 31 -8.39 1.86 -6.46
C TRP A 31 -8.29 3.29 -7.00
N GLY A 32 -8.05 3.42 -8.30
CA GLY A 32 -8.14 4.69 -9.01
C GLY A 32 -8.32 4.51 -10.51
N GLU A 33 -8.98 5.46 -11.16
CA GLU A 33 -9.20 5.46 -12.61
C GLU A 33 -7.87 5.45 -13.41
N THR A 34 -6.82 6.03 -12.83
CA THR A 34 -5.46 6.02 -13.39
C THR A 34 -4.46 5.45 -12.39
N VAL A 35 -3.27 5.10 -12.90
CA VAL A 35 -2.15 4.66 -12.07
C VAL A 35 -1.81 5.71 -11.01
N GLU A 36 -1.84 7.00 -11.36
CA GLU A 36 -1.54 8.10 -10.45
C GLU A 36 -2.56 8.19 -9.32
N VAL A 37 -3.86 8.07 -9.63
CA VAL A 37 -4.93 8.08 -8.62
C VAL A 37 -4.79 6.89 -7.69
N ALA A 38 -4.66 5.67 -8.23
CA ALA A 38 -4.49 4.46 -7.42
C ALA A 38 -3.24 4.54 -6.51
N THR A 39 -2.16 5.14 -7.02
CA THR A 39 -0.91 5.37 -6.27
C THR A 39 -1.10 6.40 -5.15
N HIS A 40 -1.82 7.50 -5.42
CA HIS A 40 -2.11 8.50 -4.41
C HIS A 40 -2.96 7.92 -3.28
N GLU A 41 -4.04 7.21 -3.63
CA GLU A 41 -4.96 6.64 -2.66
C GLU A 41 -4.29 5.55 -1.80
N VAL A 42 -3.42 4.72 -2.37
CA VAL A 42 -2.69 3.72 -1.57
C VAL A 42 -1.68 4.37 -0.63
N GLN A 43 -1.06 5.50 -1.01
CA GLN A 43 -0.17 6.24 -0.11
C GLN A 43 -0.93 6.80 1.10
N VAL A 44 -2.13 7.35 0.88
CA VAL A 44 -3.01 7.80 1.97
C VAL A 44 -3.40 6.63 2.87
N SER A 45 -3.75 5.49 2.28
CA SER A 45 -4.10 4.26 3.02
C SER A 45 -2.93 3.75 3.88
N ILE A 46 -1.70 3.72 3.33
CA ILE A 46 -0.48 3.35 4.06
C ILE A 46 -0.26 4.29 5.25
N GLU A 47 -0.33 5.60 5.05
CA GLU A 47 -0.12 6.56 6.13
C GLU A 47 -1.14 6.38 7.25
N ALA A 48 -2.44 6.30 6.91
CA ALA A 48 -3.51 6.08 7.87
C ALA A 48 -3.32 4.77 8.63
N HIS A 49 -2.96 3.69 7.95
CA HIS A 49 -2.75 2.39 8.57
C HIS A 49 -1.54 2.39 9.52
N LEU A 50 -0.41 2.97 9.12
CA LEU A 50 0.76 3.12 9.97
C LEU A 50 0.47 3.98 11.21
N GLN A 51 -0.30 5.06 11.06
CA GLN A 51 -0.76 5.87 12.18
C GLN A 51 -1.65 5.07 13.14
N ALA A 52 -2.56 4.24 12.61
CA ALA A 52 -3.42 3.38 13.41
C ALA A 52 -2.61 2.33 14.20
N LEU A 53 -1.67 1.64 13.55
CA LEU A 53 -0.79 0.67 14.22
C LEU A 53 -0.01 1.31 15.37
N ARG A 54 0.55 2.51 15.15
CA ARG A 54 1.24 3.29 16.19
C ARG A 54 0.33 3.63 17.37
N LYS A 55 -0.87 4.13 17.10
CA LYS A 55 -1.87 4.48 18.15
C LYS A 55 -2.30 3.25 18.95
N LEU A 56 -2.40 2.10 18.30
CA LEU A 56 -2.79 0.83 18.93
C LEU A 56 -1.62 0.11 19.60
N GLY A 57 -0.39 0.62 19.53
CA GLY A 57 0.80 -0.05 20.04
C GLY A 57 1.10 -1.38 19.33
N ARG A 58 0.59 -1.56 18.10
CA ARG A 58 0.82 -2.75 17.30
C ARG A 58 2.16 -2.67 16.56
N PRO A 59 2.84 -3.80 16.35
CA PRO A 59 4.05 -3.83 15.55
C PRO A 59 3.76 -3.35 14.13
N ILE A 60 4.69 -2.59 13.56
CA ILE A 60 4.64 -2.18 12.16
C ILE A 60 5.30 -3.31 11.34
N PRO A 61 4.61 -3.91 10.36
CA PRO A 61 5.20 -4.93 9.49
C PRO A 61 6.44 -4.37 8.77
N GLU A 62 7.52 -5.16 8.67
CA GLU A 62 8.69 -4.73 7.90
C GLU A 62 8.43 -4.95 6.39
N PRO A 63 8.90 -4.03 5.52
CA PRO A 63 8.81 -4.23 4.08
C PRO A 63 9.58 -5.48 3.63
N HIS A 64 9.02 -6.25 2.71
CA HIS A 64 9.80 -7.32 2.09
C HIS A 64 10.78 -6.71 1.08
N VAL A 65 12.07 -6.83 1.36
CA VAL A 65 13.09 -6.73 0.31
C VAL A 65 12.87 -7.90 -0.62
N ALA A 66 12.36 -7.62 -1.83
CA ALA A 66 12.29 -8.63 -2.87
C ALA A 66 13.72 -9.10 -3.16
N THR A 67 14.10 -10.26 -2.62
CA THR A 67 15.27 -11.01 -3.11
C THR A 67 14.87 -11.50 -4.50
N SER A 68 15.17 -10.72 -5.53
CA SER A 68 15.23 -11.24 -6.89
C SER A 68 16.40 -12.24 -6.92
N ALA A 69 16.07 -13.52 -6.82
CA ALA A 69 16.97 -14.61 -7.17
C ALA A 69 17.02 -14.79 -8.69
#